data_AF-A0A3P7IU66-F1
#
_entry.id   AF-A0A3P7IU66-F1
#
_cell.length_a   1.000
_cell.length_b   1.000
_cell.length_c   1.000
_cell.angle_alpha   90.00
_cell.angle_beta   90.00
_cell.angle_gamma   90.00
#
_symmetry.space_group_name_H-M   'P 1'
#
loop_
_entity.id
_entity.type
_entity.pdbx_description
1 polymer ?
#
loop_
_entity_poly.entity_id
_entity_poly.type
_entity_poly.pdbx_seq_one_letter_code
_entity_poly.pdbx_strand_id
1 'polypeptide(L)'
;MLPFSKNNHVLLDDAPCRLLGTYHSIISQTVLWSELTKTVAGVFAQDCSTPASTRDTFGQYLLCMKQGLDQNYELYENEIREHGRKAALACFSPTIEEGNKNDRCVLSANDLNQVAWDRHGPLRDCTICRTFASGALKALKSTPAEDQKCIRTEITKAIAREASYCLQRKIPNFAGVPEIPDIEEGSFTYKDSVISYLSDHILINSRLAFCGERKPTRAANTNKCLHNPFVGYLSEHCKGGRNGFAY
;
A
#
# COMPACT_ATOMS: atom_id res chain seq x y z
N MET A 1 -2.53 42.48 -16.63
CA MET A 1 -2.87 42.30 -18.06
C MET A 1 -2.79 40.82 -18.38
N LEU A 2 -3.91 40.26 -18.85
CA LEU A 2 -4.18 38.85 -19.21
C LEU A 2 -3.38 38.38 -20.45
N PRO A 3 -3.34 37.07 -20.83
CA PRO A 3 -4.22 35.98 -20.36
C PRO A 3 -3.54 34.65 -19.97
N PHE A 4 -4.18 33.96 -19.02
CA PHE A 4 -4.07 32.51 -18.80
C PHE A 4 -4.92 31.78 -19.85
N SER A 5 -4.31 30.84 -20.57
CA SER A 5 -4.99 29.96 -21.53
C SER A 5 -5.69 28.81 -20.80
N LYS A 6 -6.98 28.65 -21.09
CA LYS A 6 -7.83 27.52 -20.68
C LYS A 6 -7.51 26.29 -21.54
N ASN A 7 -7.26 25.15 -20.90
CA ASN A 7 -7.85 23.84 -21.24
C ASN A 7 -7.11 22.74 -20.46
N ASN A 8 -7.75 22.26 -19.40
CA ASN A 8 -7.77 20.84 -19.02
C ASN A 8 -8.85 20.68 -17.95
N HIS A 9 -10.07 20.48 -18.41
CA HIS A 9 -11.13 19.85 -17.62
C HIS A 9 -10.73 18.39 -17.43
N VAL A 10 -10.36 18.00 -16.22
CA VAL A 10 -10.39 16.60 -15.79
C VAL A 10 -11.71 16.43 -15.05
N LEU A 11 -12.63 15.70 -15.68
CA LEU A 11 -13.85 15.20 -15.06
C LEU A 11 -13.48 14.36 -13.84
N LEU A 12 -13.90 14.81 -12.67
CA LEU A 12 -14.11 13.98 -11.49
C LEU A 12 -15.62 13.84 -11.38
N ASP A 13 -16.19 12.81 -12.01
CA ASP A 13 -17.51 12.30 -11.68
C ASP A 13 -17.60 10.82 -12.11
N ASP A 14 -17.97 9.98 -11.14
CA ASP A 14 -18.69 8.72 -11.23
C ASP A 14 -18.15 7.56 -12.11
N ALA A 15 -17.54 6.57 -11.45
CA ALA A 15 -18.07 5.19 -11.34
C ALA A 15 -16.97 4.15 -11.03
N PRO A 16 -17.12 3.39 -9.92
CA PRO A 16 -17.05 1.94 -10.04
C PRO A 16 -18.26 1.31 -9.36
N CYS A 17 -19.41 1.38 -10.03
CA CYS A 17 -20.58 0.53 -9.78
C CYS A 17 -21.03 -0.06 -11.12
N ARG A 18 -20.25 -1.01 -11.66
CA ARG A 18 -20.67 -1.87 -12.77
C ARG A 18 -20.05 -3.25 -12.65
N LEU A 19 -20.53 -4.05 -11.72
CA LEU A 19 -20.46 -5.51 -11.76
C LEU A 19 -21.70 -6.09 -11.06
N LEU A 20 -22.88 -5.81 -11.62
CA LEU A 20 -24.12 -6.53 -11.34
C LEU A 20 -24.83 -6.78 -12.67
N GLY A 21 -25.10 -8.07 -12.94
CA GLY A 21 -25.67 -8.61 -14.18
C GLY A 21 -24.57 -9.11 -15.11
N THR A 22 -24.48 -10.36 -15.54
CA THR A 22 -25.46 -11.46 -15.64
C THR A 22 -24.69 -12.69 -16.11
N TYR A 23 -24.79 -13.85 -15.46
CA TYR A 23 -24.74 -15.14 -16.14
C TYR A 23 -25.60 -16.16 -15.38
N HIS A 24 -26.65 -16.58 -16.06
CA HIS A 24 -27.66 -17.52 -15.63
C HIS A 24 -27.19 -18.95 -15.97
N SER A 25 -27.50 -19.89 -15.08
CA SER A 25 -27.79 -21.30 -15.39
C SER A 25 -26.63 -22.24 -15.79
N ILE A 26 -26.22 -23.08 -14.83
CA ILE A 26 -26.09 -24.52 -15.08
C ILE A 26 -26.98 -25.26 -14.06
N ILE A 27 -28.19 -25.53 -14.54
CA ILE A 27 -29.10 -26.67 -14.30
C ILE A 27 -28.62 -27.76 -13.30
N SER A 28 -29.44 -27.88 -12.24
CA SER A 28 -30.08 -29.11 -11.72
C SER A 28 -29.22 -30.32 -11.35
N GLN A 29 -29.23 -30.65 -10.05
CA GLN A 29 -29.56 -32.00 -9.60
C GLN A 29 -30.17 -31.98 -8.19
N THR A 30 -31.43 -32.43 -8.10
CA THR A 30 -32.10 -33.18 -7.01
C THR A 30 -32.10 -32.56 -5.60
N VAL A 31 -33.18 -31.94 -5.11
CA VAL A 31 -34.47 -32.54 -4.67
C VAL A 31 -34.30 -33.60 -3.57
N LEU A 32 -34.82 -33.26 -2.38
CA LEU A 32 -35.24 -34.13 -1.27
C LEU A 32 -34.15 -34.98 -0.58
N TRP A 33 -33.55 -34.41 0.48
CA TRP A 33 -33.44 -35.08 1.78
C TRP A 33 -33.63 -34.02 2.89
N SER A 34 -34.85 -33.99 3.43
CA SER A 34 -35.21 -33.34 4.67
C SER A 34 -34.64 -34.11 5.88
N GLU A 35 -34.36 -33.38 6.96
CA GLU A 35 -34.29 -33.88 8.34
C GLU A 35 -33.19 -34.92 8.63
N LEU A 36 -31.99 -34.44 8.98
CA LEU A 36 -31.12 -34.97 10.06
C LEU A 36 -29.69 -34.44 9.88
N THR A 37 -29.37 -33.33 10.55
CA THR A 37 -28.17 -33.18 11.40
C THR A 37 -28.06 -31.73 11.85
N LYS A 38 -28.60 -31.48 13.04
CA LYS A 38 -28.03 -30.49 13.96
C LYS A 38 -26.66 -31.03 14.38
N THR A 39 -25.62 -30.65 13.65
CA THR A 39 -24.26 -30.74 14.17
C THR A 39 -23.55 -29.45 13.80
N VAL A 40 -23.37 -28.66 14.85
CA VAL A 40 -22.62 -27.41 14.97
C VAL A 40 -21.34 -27.45 14.13
N ALA A 41 -21.41 -26.98 12.89
CA ALA A 41 -20.25 -26.39 12.24
C ALA A 41 -20.21 -24.94 12.75
N GLY A 42 -19.46 -24.73 13.83
CA GLY A 42 -19.11 -23.41 14.31
C GLY A 42 -18.20 -22.72 13.28
N VAL A 43 -18.79 -22.28 12.18
CA VAL A 43 -18.27 -21.12 11.47
C VAL A 43 -18.54 -19.97 12.42
N PHE A 44 -17.50 -19.27 12.88
CA PHE A 44 -17.67 -17.99 13.58
C PHE A 44 -18.28 -17.02 12.57
N ALA A 45 -19.61 -17.08 12.42
CA ALA A 45 -20.35 -16.16 11.60
C ALA A 45 -20.10 -14.77 12.21
N GLN A 46 -19.33 -13.96 11.49
CA GLN A 46 -19.12 -12.57 11.82
C GLN A 46 -20.50 -11.92 11.98
N ASP A 47 -20.79 -11.40 13.17
CA ASP A 47 -22.10 -10.84 13.47
C ASP A 47 -22.24 -9.47 12.77
N CYS A 48 -22.71 -9.51 11.53
CA CYS A 48 -23.03 -8.32 10.74
C CYS A 48 -24.52 -7.95 10.82
N SER A 49 -25.25 -8.47 11.83
CA SER A 49 -26.71 -8.28 11.94
C SER A 49 -27.13 -6.85 12.24
N THR A 50 -26.23 -6.03 12.80
CA THR A 50 -26.48 -4.62 13.10
C THR A 50 -25.30 -3.73 12.68
N PRO A 51 -25.52 -2.42 12.47
CA PRO A 51 -24.42 -1.48 12.25
C PRO A 51 -23.38 -1.48 13.39
N ALA A 52 -23.83 -1.64 14.64
CA ALA A 52 -22.93 -1.71 15.80
C ALA A 52 -22.09 -2.99 15.80
N SER A 53 -22.70 -4.15 15.57
CA SER A 53 -21.99 -5.43 15.51
C SER A 53 -21.02 -5.49 14.31
N THR A 54 -21.37 -4.84 13.20
CA THR A 54 -20.47 -4.67 12.04
C THR A 54 -19.25 -3.83 12.40
N ARG A 55 -19.44 -2.73 13.14
CA ARG A 55 -18.33 -1.89 13.64
C ARG A 55 -17.39 -2.68 14.55
N ASP A 56 -17.95 -3.44 15.47
CA ASP A 56 -17.17 -4.20 16.46
C ASP A 56 -16.43 -5.36 15.79
N THR A 57 -17.06 -6.05 14.83
CA THR A 57 -16.40 -7.05 13.96
C THR A 57 -15.24 -6.45 13.20
N PHE A 58 -15.42 -5.25 12.62
CA PHE A 58 -14.34 -4.57 11.92
C PHE A 58 -13.20 -4.17 12.88
N GLY A 59 -13.51 -3.76 14.11
CA GLY A 59 -12.51 -3.51 15.15
C GLY A 59 -11.71 -4.77 15.51
N GLN A 60 -12.38 -5.91 15.70
CA GLN A 60 -11.73 -7.20 15.95
C GLN A 60 -10.83 -7.62 14.79
N TYR A 61 -11.28 -7.38 13.55
CA TYR A 61 -10.47 -7.61 12.36
C TYR A 61 -9.19 -6.76 12.35
N LEU A 62 -9.28 -5.46 12.67
CA LEU A 62 -8.11 -4.59 12.76
C LEU A 62 -7.11 -5.06 13.83
N LEU A 63 -7.61 -5.53 14.98
CA LEU A 63 -6.76 -6.10 16.04
C LEU A 63 -6.09 -7.40 15.60
N CYS A 64 -6.81 -8.28 14.90
CA CYS A 64 -6.24 -9.50 14.34
C CYS A 64 -5.11 -9.19 13.34
N MET A 65 -5.32 -8.21 12.45
CA MET A 65 -4.27 -7.77 11.53
C MET A 65 -3.06 -7.23 12.29
N LYS A 66 -3.27 -6.37 13.31
CA LYS A 66 -2.18 -5.87 14.13
C LYS A 66 -1.38 -7.01 14.77
N GLN A 67 -2.03 -7.99 15.38
CA GLN A 67 -1.34 -9.14 15.98
C GLN A 67 -0.50 -9.91 14.97
N GLY A 68 -1.03 -10.13 13.77
CA GLY A 68 -0.28 -10.78 12.68
C GLY A 68 0.92 -9.96 12.19
N LEU A 69 0.77 -8.63 12.14
CA LEU A 69 1.84 -7.69 11.80
C LEU A 69 2.91 -7.66 12.88
N ASP A 70 2.54 -7.46 14.14
CA ASP A 70 3.48 -7.37 15.27
C ASP A 70 4.33 -8.64 15.42
N GLN A 71 3.73 -9.82 15.22
CA GLN A 71 4.45 -11.10 15.30
C GLN A 71 5.51 -11.29 14.20
N ASN A 72 5.29 -10.70 13.02
CA ASN A 72 6.12 -10.95 11.83
C ASN A 72 6.71 -9.66 11.26
N TYR A 73 6.74 -8.58 12.05
CA TYR A 73 7.06 -7.24 11.57
C TYR A 73 8.43 -7.19 10.89
N GLU A 74 9.43 -7.86 11.46
CA GLU A 74 10.76 -8.00 10.86
C GLU A 74 10.74 -8.68 9.49
N LEU A 75 9.97 -9.76 9.37
CA LEU A 75 9.87 -10.51 8.13
C LEU A 75 9.23 -9.65 7.05
N TYR A 76 8.20 -8.89 7.40
CA TYR A 76 7.58 -7.94 6.51
C TYR A 76 8.57 -6.83 6.10
N GLU A 77 9.18 -6.12 7.05
CA GLU A 77 10.13 -5.05 6.70
C GLU A 77 11.31 -5.53 5.84
N ASN A 78 11.85 -6.71 6.15
CA ASN A 78 12.89 -7.32 5.33
C ASN A 78 12.36 -7.72 3.95
N GLU A 79 11.15 -8.29 3.86
CA GLU A 79 10.54 -8.65 2.58
C GLU A 79 10.34 -7.40 1.70
N ILE A 80 9.77 -6.31 2.24
CA ILE A 80 9.59 -5.05 1.51
C ILE A 80 10.92 -4.54 0.97
N ARG A 81 11.95 -4.48 1.83
CA ARG A 81 13.25 -3.94 1.45
C ARG A 81 13.93 -4.78 0.38
N GLU A 82 14.08 -6.09 0.64
CA GLU A 82 14.82 -6.99 -0.25
C GLU A 82 14.06 -7.21 -1.56
N HIS A 83 12.74 -7.42 -1.50
CA HIS A 83 11.93 -7.59 -2.70
C HIS A 83 11.83 -6.30 -3.51
N GLY A 84 11.79 -5.13 -2.87
CA GLY A 84 11.81 -3.84 -3.56
C GLY A 84 13.10 -3.65 -4.38
N ARG A 85 14.27 -3.90 -3.79
CA ARG A 85 15.56 -3.85 -4.51
C ARG A 85 15.64 -4.89 -5.62
N LYS A 86 15.25 -6.13 -5.32
CA LYS A 86 15.23 -7.22 -6.32
C LYS A 86 14.28 -6.91 -7.48
N ALA A 87 13.12 -6.32 -7.21
CA ALA A 87 12.16 -5.91 -8.22
C ALA A 87 12.75 -4.84 -9.15
N ALA A 88 13.42 -3.84 -8.58
CA ALA A 88 14.12 -2.82 -9.36
C ALA A 88 15.19 -3.44 -10.27
N LEU A 89 16.02 -4.33 -9.74
CA LEU A 89 17.09 -5.00 -10.52
C LEU A 89 16.55 -5.97 -11.57
N ALA A 90 15.36 -6.55 -11.38
CA ALA A 90 14.72 -7.41 -12.36
C ALA A 90 14.01 -6.63 -13.48
N CYS A 91 13.42 -5.48 -13.15
CA CYS A 91 12.55 -4.74 -14.06
C CYS A 91 13.24 -3.59 -14.81
N PHE A 92 14.30 -3.02 -14.23
CA PHE A 92 15.12 -2.02 -14.90
C PHE A 92 16.30 -2.69 -15.60
N SER A 93 16.80 -2.05 -16.65
CA SER A 93 18.06 -2.43 -17.27
C SER A 93 19.24 -1.73 -16.59
N PRO A 94 20.39 -2.41 -16.40
CA PRO A 94 21.57 -1.84 -15.77
C PRO A 94 22.27 -0.79 -16.65
N THR A 95 22.08 -0.83 -17.97
CA THR A 95 22.74 0.06 -18.95
C THR A 95 21.76 0.62 -19.97
N ILE A 96 22.16 1.69 -20.67
CA ILE A 96 21.35 2.33 -21.72
C ILE A 96 21.17 1.38 -22.91
N GLU A 97 22.21 0.63 -23.26
CA GLU A 97 22.21 -0.34 -24.35
C GLU A 97 21.18 -1.44 -24.09
N GLU A 98 21.16 -2.00 -22.88
CA GLU A 98 20.17 -3.00 -22.49
C GLU A 98 18.77 -2.41 -22.37
N GLY A 99 18.63 -1.19 -21.83
CA GLY A 99 17.34 -0.50 -21.77
C GLY A 99 16.75 -0.23 -23.15
N ASN A 100 17.59 0.04 -24.15
CA ASN A 100 17.17 0.16 -25.55
C ASN A 100 16.73 -1.19 -26.13
N LYS A 101 17.44 -2.27 -25.82
CA LYS A 101 17.15 -3.62 -26.33
C LYS A 101 15.89 -4.23 -25.72
N ASN A 102 15.70 -4.07 -24.41
CA ASN A 102 14.64 -4.71 -23.64
C ASN A 102 13.41 -3.79 -23.45
N ASP A 103 13.47 -2.58 -23.98
CA ASP A 103 12.46 -1.52 -23.81
C ASP A 103 12.14 -1.24 -22.34
N ARG A 104 13.19 -1.11 -21.52
CA ARG A 104 13.12 -0.83 -20.08
C ARG A 104 13.83 0.47 -19.73
N CYS A 105 13.43 1.07 -18.62
CA CYS A 105 14.15 2.19 -18.01
C CYS A 105 15.47 1.71 -17.40
N VAL A 106 16.41 2.64 -17.21
CA VAL A 106 17.75 2.33 -16.75
C VAL A 106 17.89 2.65 -15.26
N LEU A 107 18.33 1.66 -14.49
CA LEU A 107 18.70 1.78 -13.08
C LEU A 107 19.63 0.61 -12.76
N SER A 108 20.79 0.91 -12.19
CA SER A 108 21.80 -0.07 -11.81
C SER A 108 21.77 -0.37 -10.31
N ALA A 109 22.38 -1.47 -9.89
CA ALA A 109 22.57 -1.76 -8.47
C ALA A 109 23.35 -0.66 -7.73
N ASN A 110 24.25 0.04 -8.43
CA ASN A 110 25.01 1.14 -7.85
C ASN A 110 24.13 2.37 -7.59
N ASP A 111 23.09 2.62 -8.39
CA ASP A 111 22.13 3.69 -8.14
C ASP A 111 21.38 3.45 -6.82
N LEU A 112 21.01 2.20 -6.51
CA LEU A 112 20.33 1.82 -5.26
C LEU A 112 21.25 1.84 -4.03
N ASN A 113 22.57 1.93 -4.21
CA ASN A 113 23.50 2.09 -3.09
C ASN A 113 23.65 3.56 -2.66
N GLN A 114 23.04 4.49 -3.40
CA GLN A 114 23.04 5.90 -3.08
C GLN A 114 21.88 6.24 -2.14
N VAL A 115 22.01 7.34 -1.41
CA VAL A 115 20.92 7.88 -0.61
C VAL A 115 20.16 8.93 -1.43
N ALA A 116 18.83 8.85 -1.44
CA ALA A 116 17.99 9.66 -2.32
C ALA A 116 18.14 11.17 -2.10
N TRP A 117 18.38 11.57 -0.85
CA TRP A 117 18.57 12.96 -0.42
C TRP A 117 20.05 13.37 -0.29
N ASP A 118 21.00 12.57 -0.77
CA ASP A 118 22.40 12.98 -0.82
C ASP A 118 22.67 14.01 -1.93
N ARG A 119 23.86 14.59 -1.91
CA ARG A 119 24.32 15.57 -2.92
C ARG A 119 24.30 15.03 -4.36
N HIS A 120 24.42 13.72 -4.52
CA HIS A 120 24.39 13.04 -5.83
C HIS A 120 23.05 12.33 -6.10
N GLY A 121 22.12 12.36 -5.14
CA GLY A 121 20.81 11.72 -5.27
C GLY A 121 19.83 12.51 -6.14
N PRO A 122 18.67 11.92 -6.45
CA PRO A 122 17.62 12.52 -7.27
C PRO A 122 17.09 13.87 -6.75
N LEU A 123 17.24 14.16 -5.46
CA LEU A 123 16.83 15.43 -4.88
C LEU A 123 17.88 16.55 -5.01
N ARG A 124 19.01 16.29 -5.68
CA ARG A 124 20.14 17.23 -5.84
C ARG A 124 19.72 18.61 -6.33
N ASP A 125 18.89 18.65 -7.36
CA ASP A 125 18.54 19.90 -8.06
C ASP A 125 17.40 20.65 -7.34
N CYS A 126 16.88 20.11 -6.24
CA CYS A 126 15.89 20.76 -5.38
C CYS A 126 16.46 20.96 -3.96
N THR A 127 17.16 22.08 -3.74
CA THR A 127 17.75 22.41 -2.43
C THR A 127 16.73 22.35 -1.29
N ILE A 128 15.50 22.83 -1.51
CA ILE A 128 14.43 22.76 -0.51
C ILE A 128 13.99 21.32 -0.21
N CYS A 129 13.87 20.48 -1.24
CA CYS A 129 13.52 19.06 -1.08
C CYS A 129 14.59 18.31 -0.27
N ARG A 130 15.87 18.57 -0.56
CA ARG A 130 16.98 17.97 0.17
C ARG A 130 16.99 18.38 1.65
N THR A 131 16.85 19.67 1.93
CA THR A 131 16.79 20.20 3.30
C THR A 131 15.59 19.63 4.06
N PHE A 132 14.42 19.58 3.43
CA PHE A 132 13.21 19.01 4.02
C PHE A 132 13.38 17.51 4.31
N ALA A 133 13.86 16.71 3.36
CA ALA A 133 14.09 15.29 3.54
C ALA A 133 15.11 15.01 4.66
N SER A 134 16.19 15.79 4.72
CA SER A 134 17.22 15.67 5.76
C SER A 134 16.69 16.06 7.14
N GLY A 135 15.86 17.11 7.21
CA GLY A 135 15.18 17.54 8.42
C GLY A 135 14.17 16.51 8.93
N ALA A 136 13.32 15.99 8.02
CA ALA A 136 12.36 14.94 8.32
C ALA A 136 13.05 13.66 8.80
N LEU A 137 14.15 13.25 8.15
CA LEU A 137 14.95 12.11 8.59
C LEU A 137 15.53 12.32 9.99
N LYS A 138 16.10 13.51 10.25
CA LYS A 138 16.64 13.85 11.56
C LYS A 138 15.55 13.76 12.62
N ALA A 139 14.38 14.33 12.35
CA ALA A 139 13.22 14.24 13.22
C ALA A 139 12.82 12.78 13.47
N LEU A 140 12.63 11.97 12.42
CA LEU A 140 12.30 10.54 12.54
C LEU A 140 13.33 9.76 13.37
N LYS A 141 14.63 10.08 13.26
CA LYS A 141 15.68 9.43 14.06
C LYS A 141 15.74 9.92 15.51
N SER A 142 15.41 11.19 15.76
CA SER A 142 15.55 11.83 17.07
C SER A 142 14.29 11.85 17.91
N THR A 143 13.11 11.72 17.30
CA THR A 143 11.83 11.71 18.01
C THR A 143 11.72 10.42 18.83
N PRO A 144 11.51 10.49 20.15
CA PRO A 144 11.31 9.32 21.01
C PRO A 144 10.15 8.43 20.55
N ALA A 145 10.21 7.14 20.89
CA ALA A 145 9.19 6.17 20.49
C ALA A 145 7.77 6.58 20.91
N GLU A 146 7.61 7.09 22.14
CA GLU A 146 6.32 7.56 22.66
C GLU A 146 5.75 8.74 21.88
N ASP A 147 6.61 9.69 21.48
CA ASP A 147 6.20 10.84 20.68
C ASP A 147 5.82 10.42 19.26
N GLN A 148 6.56 9.46 18.67
CA GLN A 148 6.19 8.90 17.36
C GLN A 148 4.85 8.17 17.42
N LYS A 149 4.62 7.37 18.48
CA LYS A 149 3.35 6.69 18.74
C LYS A 149 2.21 7.69 18.91
N CYS A 150 2.43 8.77 19.66
CA CYS A 150 1.47 9.86 19.81
C CYS A 150 1.10 10.48 18.46
N ILE A 151 2.09 10.83 17.63
CA ILE A 151 1.87 11.39 16.29
C ILE A 151 1.07 10.42 15.41
N ARG A 152 1.46 9.13 15.34
CA ARG A 152 0.74 8.11 14.56
C ARG A 152 -0.69 7.93 15.05
N THR A 153 -0.90 7.97 16.36
CA THR A 153 -2.23 7.87 16.98
C THR A 153 -3.11 9.04 16.56
N GLU A 154 -2.61 10.27 16.60
CA GLU A 154 -3.39 11.45 16.19
C GLU A 154 -3.68 11.48 14.68
N ILE A 155 -2.73 11.05 13.84
CA ILE A 155 -2.96 10.86 12.40
C ILE A 155 -4.07 9.83 12.17
N THR A 156 -3.98 8.70 12.85
CA THR A 156 -4.93 7.59 12.72
C THR A 156 -6.34 8.02 13.16
N LYS A 157 -6.46 8.77 14.27
CA LYS A 157 -7.73 9.39 14.68
C LYS A 157 -8.26 10.39 13.65
N ALA A 158 -7.40 11.18 13.03
CA ALA A 158 -7.81 12.10 11.96
C ALA A 158 -8.36 11.35 10.73
N ILE A 159 -7.69 10.29 10.31
CA ILE A 159 -8.16 9.41 9.22
C ILE A 159 -9.51 8.79 9.57
N ALA A 160 -9.67 8.24 10.78
CA ALA A 160 -10.92 7.63 11.22
C ALA A 160 -12.09 8.65 11.24
N ARG A 161 -11.83 9.89 11.66
CA ARG A 161 -12.81 10.98 11.61
C ARG A 161 -13.23 11.32 10.19
N GLU A 162 -12.28 11.48 9.27
CA GLU A 162 -12.56 11.82 7.87
C GLU A 162 -13.29 10.68 7.15
N ALA A 163 -12.83 9.44 7.34
CA ALA A 163 -13.49 8.25 6.81
C ALA A 163 -14.92 8.10 7.34
N SER A 164 -15.13 8.33 8.65
CA SER A 164 -16.47 8.34 9.24
C SER A 164 -17.37 9.38 8.59
N TYR A 165 -16.89 10.61 8.44
CA TYR A 165 -17.64 11.69 7.79
C TYR A 165 -18.03 11.32 6.34
N CYS A 166 -17.08 10.79 5.57
CA CYS A 166 -17.31 10.36 4.19
C CYS A 166 -18.32 9.20 4.10
N LEU A 167 -18.22 8.19 4.97
CA LEU A 167 -19.06 7.01 4.95
C LEU A 167 -20.48 7.26 5.44
N GLN A 168 -20.66 8.13 6.45
CA GLN A 168 -22.00 8.53 6.94
C GLN A 168 -22.87 9.14 5.84
N ARG A 169 -22.27 9.81 4.85
CA ARG A 169 -23.00 10.40 3.71
C ARG A 169 -23.47 9.34 2.69
N LYS A 170 -22.84 8.16 2.68
CA LYS A 170 -23.09 7.09 1.70
C LYS A 170 -23.87 5.91 2.30
N ILE A 171 -23.70 5.65 3.58
CA ILE A 171 -24.28 4.49 4.28
C ILE A 171 -25.21 5.02 5.36
N PRO A 172 -26.54 4.91 5.17
CA PRO A 172 -27.51 5.24 6.19
C PRO A 172 -27.24 4.44 7.48
N ASN A 173 -27.32 5.10 8.63
CA ASN A 173 -27.09 4.49 9.95
C ASN A 173 -25.67 3.89 10.13
N PHE A 174 -24.65 4.44 9.45
CA PHE A 174 -23.26 4.04 9.67
C PHE A 174 -22.84 4.24 11.13
N ALA A 175 -22.45 3.16 11.80
CA ALA A 175 -22.11 3.15 13.23
C ALA A 175 -20.77 3.82 13.59
N GLY A 176 -20.06 4.37 12.59
CA GLY A 176 -18.75 4.97 12.75
C GLY A 176 -17.61 4.00 12.45
N VAL A 177 -16.41 4.55 12.27
CA VAL A 177 -15.18 3.74 12.16
C VAL A 177 -14.73 3.36 13.58
N PRO A 178 -14.41 2.08 13.86
CA PRO A 178 -13.85 1.66 15.14
C PRO A 178 -12.49 2.34 15.39
N GLU A 179 -12.01 2.27 16.62
CA GLU A 179 -10.65 2.71 16.92
C GLU A 179 -9.65 1.88 16.11
N ILE A 180 -8.82 2.55 15.33
CA ILE A 180 -7.80 1.90 14.50
C ILE A 180 -6.54 1.74 15.38
N PRO A 181 -6.06 0.51 15.60
CA PRO A 181 -4.89 0.28 16.43
C PRO A 181 -3.60 0.73 15.71
N ASP A 182 -2.53 0.99 16.47
CA ASP A 182 -1.23 1.35 15.89
C ASP A 182 -0.58 0.12 15.23
N ILE A 183 -0.77 -0.02 13.92
CA ILE A 183 -0.22 -1.11 13.10
C ILE A 183 1.28 -0.95 12.82
N GLU A 184 1.86 0.21 13.09
CA GLU A 184 3.26 0.54 12.84
C GLU A 184 4.09 0.56 14.13
N GLU A 185 3.64 -0.10 15.18
CA GLU A 185 4.33 -0.11 16.47
C GLU A 185 5.74 -0.71 16.36
N GLY A 186 5.93 -1.73 15.51
CA GLY A 186 7.23 -2.34 15.23
C GLY A 186 8.21 -1.42 14.46
N SER A 187 7.72 -0.37 13.80
CA SER A 187 8.54 0.48 12.90
C SER A 187 9.73 1.13 13.60
N PHE A 188 9.62 1.41 14.90
CA PHE A 188 10.68 2.04 15.68
C PHE A 188 11.92 1.16 15.77
N THR A 189 11.73 -0.15 15.94
CA THR A 189 12.81 -1.13 16.03
C THR A 189 13.55 -1.27 14.69
N TYR A 190 12.82 -1.13 13.58
CA TYR A 190 13.35 -1.31 12.22
C TYR A 190 13.51 0.01 11.45
N LYS A 191 13.60 1.15 12.16
CA LYS A 191 13.61 2.49 11.57
C LYS A 191 14.64 2.70 10.46
N ASP A 192 15.84 2.14 10.60
CA ASP A 192 16.88 2.26 9.58
C ASP A 192 16.55 1.44 8.32
N SER A 193 15.85 0.31 8.47
CA SER A 193 15.31 -0.46 7.34
C SER A 193 14.25 0.34 6.58
N VAL A 194 13.30 0.94 7.31
CA VAL A 194 12.26 1.82 6.75
C VAL A 194 12.88 3.00 6.00
N ILE A 195 13.91 3.63 6.58
CA ILE A 195 14.64 4.74 5.95
C ILE A 195 15.35 4.29 4.67
N SER A 196 16.01 3.14 4.70
CA SER A 196 16.68 2.59 3.52
C SER A 196 15.68 2.29 2.41
N TYR A 197 14.56 1.66 2.75
CA TYR A 197 13.47 1.38 1.80
C TYR A 197 12.90 2.67 1.21
N LEU A 198 12.67 3.70 2.02
CA LEU A 198 12.19 5.00 1.53
C LEU A 198 13.16 5.62 0.52
N SER A 199 14.46 5.53 0.77
CA SER A 199 15.48 5.99 -0.18
C SER A 199 15.39 5.23 -1.51
N ASP A 200 15.35 3.89 -1.46
CA ASP A 200 15.20 3.06 -2.66
C ASP A 200 13.92 3.39 -3.42
N HIS A 201 12.80 3.57 -2.70
CA HIS A 201 11.52 3.92 -3.29
C HIS A 201 11.60 5.27 -4.03
N ILE A 202 12.24 6.29 -3.46
CA ILE A 202 12.43 7.58 -4.12
C ILE A 202 13.32 7.44 -5.37
N LEU A 203 14.41 6.68 -5.28
CA LEU A 203 15.32 6.45 -6.41
C LEU A 203 14.61 5.77 -7.58
N ILE A 204 13.88 4.69 -7.29
CA ILE A 204 13.13 3.91 -8.29
C ILE A 204 12.08 4.80 -8.97
N ASN A 205 11.26 5.50 -8.20
CA ASN A 205 10.22 6.36 -8.76
C ASN A 205 10.78 7.56 -9.52
N SER A 206 11.88 8.17 -9.04
CA SER A 206 12.54 9.26 -9.74
C SER A 206 13.09 8.81 -11.10
N ARG A 207 13.75 7.64 -11.16
CA ARG A 207 14.24 7.06 -12.41
C ARG A 207 13.10 6.73 -13.37
N LEU A 208 12.00 6.18 -12.85
CA LEU A 208 10.82 5.87 -13.64
C LEU A 208 10.17 7.13 -14.22
N ALA A 209 10.00 8.18 -13.40
CA ALA A 209 9.43 9.46 -13.82
C ALA A 209 10.29 10.13 -14.90
N PHE A 210 11.60 10.26 -14.66
CA PHE A 210 12.53 10.85 -15.63
C PHE A 210 12.59 10.06 -16.95
N CYS A 211 12.53 8.72 -16.87
CA CYS A 211 12.40 7.86 -18.04
C CYS A 211 11.08 8.15 -18.78
N GLY A 212 9.98 8.32 -18.05
CA GLY A 212 8.65 8.60 -18.60
C GLY A 212 8.55 9.90 -19.38
N GLU A 213 9.26 10.94 -18.94
CA GLU A 213 9.32 12.23 -19.66
C GLU A 213 9.89 12.10 -21.08
N ARG A 214 10.82 11.16 -21.31
CA ARG A 214 11.54 11.01 -22.59
C ARG A 214 11.10 9.79 -23.39
N LYS A 215 10.69 8.72 -22.71
CA LYS A 215 10.38 7.38 -23.24
C LYS A 215 9.18 6.80 -22.48
N PRO A 216 7.95 7.33 -22.69
CA PRO A 216 6.77 6.95 -21.93
C PRO A 216 6.43 5.46 -22.04
N THR A 217 6.61 4.84 -23.21
CA THR A 217 6.38 3.40 -23.42
C THR A 217 7.32 2.54 -22.56
N ARG A 218 8.60 2.90 -22.46
CA ARG A 218 9.57 2.19 -21.61
C ARG A 218 9.22 2.31 -20.14
N ALA A 219 8.79 3.49 -19.72
CA ALA A 219 8.33 3.72 -18.36
C ALA A 219 7.08 2.88 -18.06
N ALA A 220 6.10 2.85 -18.96
CA ALA A 220 4.92 2.00 -18.81
C ALA A 220 5.28 0.52 -18.72
N ASN A 221 6.18 0.04 -19.59
CA ASN A 221 6.66 -1.34 -19.57
C ASN A 221 7.37 -1.68 -18.26
N THR A 222 8.31 -0.85 -17.84
CA THR A 222 9.04 -0.99 -16.57
C THR A 222 8.07 -1.00 -15.39
N ASN A 223 7.15 -0.05 -15.33
CA ASN A 223 6.11 0.03 -14.31
C ASN A 223 5.25 -1.23 -14.27
N LYS A 224 4.85 -1.75 -15.43
CA LYS A 224 4.08 -3.00 -15.53
C LYS A 224 4.85 -4.20 -14.94
N CYS A 225 6.18 -4.27 -15.12
CA CYS A 225 6.98 -5.33 -14.51
C CYS A 225 7.05 -5.19 -12.98
N LEU A 226 7.20 -3.97 -12.45
CA LEU A 226 7.28 -3.73 -11.01
C LEU A 226 6.04 -4.20 -10.23
N HIS A 227 4.89 -4.35 -10.88
CA HIS A 227 3.68 -4.90 -10.25
C HIS A 227 3.78 -6.39 -9.92
N ASN A 228 4.52 -7.16 -10.73
CA ASN A 228 4.75 -8.59 -10.50
C ASN A 228 6.11 -9.02 -11.10
N PRO A 229 7.22 -8.61 -10.45
CA PRO A 229 8.56 -8.68 -11.02
C PRO A 229 9.14 -10.10 -11.02
N PHE A 230 8.72 -10.95 -10.09
CA PHE A 230 9.18 -12.33 -9.94
C PHE A 230 8.18 -13.16 -9.11
N VAL A 231 8.27 -14.49 -9.23
CA VAL A 231 7.43 -15.42 -8.45
C VAL A 231 7.71 -15.28 -6.95
N GLY A 232 6.66 -15.10 -6.16
CA GLY A 232 6.77 -14.91 -4.70
C GLY A 232 7.03 -13.47 -4.27
N TYR A 233 6.91 -12.49 -5.18
CA TYR A 233 6.98 -11.07 -4.82
C TYR A 233 5.93 -10.72 -3.76
N LEU A 234 6.41 -10.19 -2.62
CA LEU A 234 5.62 -9.80 -1.44
C LEU A 234 4.67 -10.90 -0.92
N SER A 235 5.08 -12.16 -1.05
CA SER A 235 4.24 -13.30 -0.68
C SER A 235 3.86 -13.34 0.79
N GLU A 236 4.72 -12.89 1.70
CA GLU A 236 4.40 -12.85 3.14
C GLU A 236 3.42 -11.71 3.42
N HIS A 237 3.62 -10.52 2.86
CA HIS A 237 2.64 -9.41 2.95
C HIS A 237 1.25 -9.82 2.47
N CYS A 238 1.21 -10.57 1.36
CA CYS A 238 -0.05 -11.06 0.82
C CYS A 238 -0.69 -12.18 1.68
N LYS A 239 0.02 -12.80 2.61
CA LYS A 239 -0.55 -13.73 3.61
C LYS A 239 -1.09 -12.97 4.81
N GLY A 240 -0.36 -11.97 5.32
CA GLY A 240 -0.84 -11.09 6.40
C GLY A 240 -2.17 -10.42 6.08
N GLY A 241 -2.36 -9.97 4.83
CA GLY A 241 -3.63 -9.43 4.34
C GLY A 241 -4.72 -10.47 4.01
N ARG A 242 -4.37 -11.75 3.81
CA ARG A 242 -5.33 -12.83 3.52
C ARG A 242 -5.78 -13.62 4.75
N ASN A 243 -4.98 -13.67 5.80
CA ASN A 243 -5.35 -14.32 7.05
C ASN A 243 -6.49 -13.58 7.79
N GLY A 244 -6.77 -12.33 7.43
CA GLY A 244 -7.99 -11.62 7.85
C GLY A 244 -9.26 -12.06 7.10
N PHE A 245 -9.13 -12.74 5.95
CA PHE A 245 -10.25 -13.27 5.15
C PHE A 245 -10.51 -14.76 5.39
N ALA A 246 -9.72 -15.39 6.27
CA ALA A 246 -9.77 -16.83 6.55
C ALA A 246 -10.42 -17.12 7.90
N TYR A 247 -11.56 -16.49 8.20
CA TYR A 247 -12.52 -16.90 9.23
C TYR A 247 -13.94 -16.50 8.83
#